data_AF-G3YD82-F1
#
_entry.id   AF-G3YD82-F1
#
_cell.length_a   1.000
_cell.length_b   1.000
_cell.length_c   1.000
_cell.angle_alpha   90.00
_cell.angle_beta   90.00
_cell.angle_gamma   90.00
#
_symmetry.space_group_name_H-M   'P 1'
#
loop_
_entity.id
_entity.type
_entity.pdbx_description
1 polymer ?
#
loop_
_entity_poly.entity_id
_entity_poly.type
_entity_poly.pdbx_seq_one_letter_code
_entity_poly.pdbx_strand_id
1 'polypeptide(L)'
;MYNALHTLLDQAPPDSSKYKTGFLAVVFESVRQDPRLDGLFREPGINKIDLLSQEQNLAVVLEKWNAWEVINPLAQLEESCDLAVLLALSNGNPRDSFDFFNVHIMTVAYALRVLWHYFPTSRRVSILEQYALFGIMTYICQLRPQFSLGWI
;
A
#
# COMPACT_ATOMS: atom_id res chain seq x y z
N MET A 1 -20.81 4.36 -0.89
CA MET A 1 -20.33 4.58 0.48
C MET A 1 -19.22 5.62 0.40
N TYR A 2 -19.40 6.80 1.00
CA TYR A 2 -18.40 7.85 0.99
C TYR A 2 -17.27 7.45 1.95
N ASN A 3 -16.06 7.28 1.42
CA ASN A 3 -14.90 6.94 2.22
C ASN A 3 -14.13 8.22 2.55
N ALA A 4 -14.02 8.55 3.84
CA ALA A 4 -13.35 9.77 4.31
C ALA A 4 -11.82 9.75 4.13
N LEU A 5 -11.20 8.66 3.68
CA LEU A 5 -9.75 8.57 3.51
C LEU A 5 -9.15 9.63 2.56
N HIS A 6 -9.94 10.19 1.63
CA HIS A 6 -9.48 11.30 0.79
C HIS A 6 -9.07 12.53 1.63
N THR A 7 -9.66 12.73 2.81
CA THR A 7 -9.29 13.85 3.70
C THR A 7 -7.88 13.70 4.25
N LEU A 8 -7.30 12.50 4.27
CA LEU A 8 -5.92 12.28 4.71
C LEU A 8 -4.89 12.91 3.75
N LEU A 9 -5.30 13.15 2.51
CA LEU A 9 -4.46 13.78 1.49
C LEU A 9 -4.71 15.29 1.43
N ASP A 10 -5.96 15.70 1.68
CA ASP A 10 -6.34 17.11 1.74
C ASP A 10 -5.84 17.77 3.04
N GLN A 11 -5.80 17.02 4.14
CA GLN A 11 -5.36 17.42 5.47
C GLN A 11 -4.45 16.34 6.03
N ALA A 12 -3.19 16.37 5.62
CA ALA A 12 -2.19 15.40 6.07
C ALA A 12 -2.11 15.39 7.61
N PRO A 13 -2.33 14.23 8.26
CA PRO A 13 -2.14 14.11 9.69
C PRO A 13 -0.66 14.36 10.04
N PRO A 14 -0.33 14.76 11.28
CA PRO A 14 1.05 14.91 11.71
C PRO A 14 1.84 13.63 11.44
N ASP A 15 3.09 13.81 11.02
CA ASP A 15 4.00 12.70 10.76
C ASP A 15 4.25 11.91 12.06
N SER A 16 3.76 10.68 12.08
CA SER A 16 3.90 9.73 13.18
C SER A 16 4.93 8.63 12.90
N SER A 17 5.59 8.67 11.73
CA SER A 17 6.51 7.62 11.31
C SER A 17 7.74 7.54 12.21
N LYS A 18 8.19 6.31 12.47
CA LYS A 18 9.40 6.04 13.29
C LYS A 18 10.68 5.97 12.47
N TYR A 19 10.55 5.97 11.14
CA TYR A 19 11.63 5.88 10.17
C TYR A 19 11.16 6.46 8.84
N LYS A 20 12.09 6.72 7.94
CA LYS A 20 11.83 7.18 6.57
C LYS A 20 12.53 6.26 5.57
N THR A 21 11.89 6.04 4.43
CA THR A 21 12.43 5.24 3.32
C THR A 21 11.89 5.73 1.99
N GLY A 22 12.73 5.70 0.95
CA GLY A 22 12.31 5.89 -0.44
C GLY A 22 11.73 4.63 -1.10
N PHE A 23 11.86 3.46 -0.45
CA PHE A 23 11.45 2.18 -1.02
C PHE A 23 10.11 1.73 -0.45
N LEU A 24 9.10 1.56 -1.31
CA LEU A 24 7.77 1.15 -0.88
C LEU A 24 7.78 -0.30 -0.36
N ALA A 25 8.61 -1.16 -0.95
CA ALA A 25 8.90 -2.51 -0.48
C ALA A 25 9.23 -2.59 1.03
N VAL A 26 10.05 -1.66 1.53
CA VAL A 26 10.44 -1.59 2.95
C VAL A 26 9.23 -1.24 3.83
N VAL A 27 8.32 -0.40 3.34
CA VAL A 27 7.07 -0.08 4.04
C VAL A 27 6.15 -1.30 4.10
N PHE A 28 5.97 -2.01 2.99
CA PHE A 28 5.14 -3.22 2.96
C PHE A 28 5.70 -4.34 3.84
N GLU A 29 7.02 -4.50 3.89
CA GLU A 29 7.64 -5.46 4.80
C GLU A 29 7.45 -5.06 6.27
N SER A 30 7.58 -3.78 6.58
CA SER A 30 7.30 -3.24 7.92
C SER A 30 5.83 -3.40 8.32
N VAL A 31 4.89 -3.25 7.37
CA VAL A 31 3.46 -3.54 7.57
C VAL A 31 3.26 -5.03 7.85
N ARG A 32 3.89 -5.90 7.06
CA ARG A 32 3.81 -7.37 7.21
C ARG A 32 4.29 -7.83 8.59
N GLN A 33 5.34 -7.21 9.11
CA GLN A 33 5.96 -7.57 10.39
C GLN A 33 5.36 -6.84 11.59
N ASP A 34 4.40 -5.93 11.42
CA ASP A 34 3.85 -5.18 12.55
C ASP A 34 2.92 -6.03 13.43
N PRO A 35 3.26 -6.29 14.70
CA PRO A 35 2.46 -7.16 15.56
C PRO A 35 1.13 -6.52 15.97
N ARG A 36 0.97 -5.19 15.84
CA ARG A 36 -0.30 -4.51 16.16
C ARG A 36 -1.44 -4.87 15.19
N LEU A 37 -1.09 -5.44 14.04
CA LEU A 37 -2.03 -5.90 13.02
C LEU A 37 -2.30 -7.41 13.11
N ASP A 38 -1.66 -8.12 14.05
CA ASP A 38 -1.84 -9.56 14.23
C ASP A 38 -3.23 -9.87 14.80
N GLY A 39 -3.91 -10.85 14.22
CA GLY A 39 -5.25 -11.25 14.65
C GLY A 39 -6.36 -10.22 14.37
N LEU A 40 -6.05 -9.10 13.71
CA LEU A 40 -7.02 -8.05 13.38
C LEU A 40 -8.16 -8.60 12.50
N PHE A 41 -7.84 -9.51 11.58
CA PHE A 41 -8.80 -10.20 10.72
C PHE A 41 -8.55 -11.71 10.76
N ARG A 42 -9.64 -12.50 10.63
CA ARG A 42 -9.59 -13.97 10.55
C ARG A 42 -9.59 -14.48 9.11
N GLU A 43 -10.13 -13.69 8.20
CA GLU A 43 -10.32 -14.04 6.79
C GLU A 43 -10.06 -12.80 5.93
N PRO A 44 -9.51 -12.96 4.72
CA PRO A 44 -9.26 -11.86 3.79
C PRO A 44 -10.57 -11.25 3.28
N GLY A 45 -10.56 -9.95 2.96
CA GLY A 45 -11.71 -9.31 2.31
C GLY A 45 -11.75 -7.79 2.40
N ILE A 46 -12.29 -7.13 1.36
CA ILE A 46 -12.36 -5.67 1.30
C ILE A 46 -13.40 -5.06 2.24
N ASN A 47 -14.37 -5.84 2.70
CA ASN A 47 -15.34 -5.44 3.73
C ASN A 47 -14.68 -5.12 5.10
N LYS A 48 -13.37 -5.36 5.22
CA LYS A 48 -12.57 -5.05 6.41
C LYS A 48 -12.04 -3.62 6.45
N ILE A 49 -12.15 -2.86 5.34
CA ILE A 49 -11.68 -1.47 5.27
C ILE A 49 -12.32 -0.61 6.36
N ASP A 50 -13.61 -0.78 6.65
CA ASP A 50 -14.29 0.01 7.68
C ASP A 50 -13.69 -0.20 9.08
N LEU A 51 -13.32 -1.45 9.41
CA LEU A 51 -12.65 -1.76 10.67
C LEU A 51 -11.22 -1.20 10.68
N LEU A 52 -10.51 -1.30 9.55
CA LEU A 52 -9.16 -0.74 9.41
C LEU A 52 -9.15 0.79 9.50
N SER A 53 -10.23 1.45 9.08
CA SER A 53 -10.41 2.90 9.14
C SER A 53 -10.79 3.43 10.52
N GLN A 54 -11.01 2.57 11.52
CA GLN A 54 -11.18 3.02 12.90
C GLN A 54 -9.88 3.63 13.44
N GLU A 55 -10.00 4.69 14.24
CA GLU A 55 -8.90 5.56 14.70
C GLU A 55 -7.63 4.80 15.12
N GLN A 56 -7.76 3.81 16.00
CA GLN A 56 -6.66 2.99 16.51
C GLN A 56 -5.90 2.20 15.43
N ASN A 57 -6.64 1.65 14.45
CA ASN A 57 -6.08 0.83 13.37
C ASN A 57 -5.51 1.73 12.28
N LEU A 58 -6.23 2.82 11.98
CA LEU A 58 -5.81 3.83 11.03
C LEU A 58 -4.52 4.51 11.47
N ALA A 59 -4.32 4.75 12.78
CA ALA A 59 -3.06 5.28 13.30
C ALA A 59 -1.85 4.39 12.94
N VAL A 60 -2.01 3.06 12.96
CA VAL A 60 -0.95 2.12 12.52
C VAL A 60 -0.72 2.23 11.01
N VAL A 61 -1.78 2.30 10.21
CA VAL A 61 -1.68 2.49 8.75
C VAL A 61 -0.95 3.79 8.44
N LEU A 62 -1.33 4.89 9.10
CA LEU A 62 -0.72 6.21 8.91
C LEU A 62 0.74 6.24 9.35
N GLU A 63 1.11 5.58 10.46
CA GLU A 63 2.52 5.45 10.87
C GLU A 63 3.38 4.82 9.76
N LYS A 64 2.84 3.81 9.07
CA LYS A 64 3.55 3.11 7.98
C LYS A 64 3.53 3.92 6.69
N TRP A 65 2.39 4.50 6.34
CA TRP A 65 2.23 5.32 5.15
C TRP A 65 3.13 6.56 5.20
N ASN A 66 3.18 7.24 6.35
CA ASN A 66 4.08 8.37 6.61
C ASN A 66 5.56 7.98 6.52
N ALA A 67 5.93 6.70 6.69
CA ALA A 67 7.32 6.27 6.60
C ALA A 67 7.85 6.30 5.15
N TRP A 68 6.97 6.34 4.15
CA TRP A 68 7.38 6.46 2.76
C TRP A 68 7.62 7.90 2.36
N GLU A 69 8.76 8.16 1.72
CA GLU A 69 9.11 9.49 1.21
C GLU A 69 9.29 9.45 -0.30
N VAL A 70 8.48 10.21 -1.03
CA VAL A 70 8.53 10.26 -2.49
C VAL A 70 9.48 11.36 -2.97
N ILE A 71 10.73 10.99 -3.24
CA ILE A 71 11.83 11.89 -3.66
C ILE A 71 12.03 11.86 -5.18
N ASN A 72 11.95 10.67 -5.80
CA ASN A 72 12.06 10.46 -7.23
C ASN A 72 10.83 9.70 -7.74
N PRO A 73 9.73 10.41 -8.07
CA PRO A 73 8.46 9.78 -8.38
C PRO A 73 8.53 8.75 -9.53
N LEU A 74 9.39 8.96 -10.53
CA LEU A 74 9.48 8.02 -11.66
C LEU A 74 10.17 6.72 -11.24
N ALA A 75 11.33 6.80 -10.59
CA ALA A 75 12.05 5.62 -10.13
C ALA A 75 11.23 4.84 -9.07
N GLN A 76 10.50 5.56 -8.21
CA GLN A 76 9.66 4.95 -7.19
C GLN A 76 8.37 4.36 -7.77
N LEU A 77 7.87 4.87 -8.90
CA LEU A 77 6.79 4.21 -9.64
C LEU A 77 7.26 2.89 -10.27
N GLU A 78 8.49 2.85 -10.78
CA GLU A 78 9.09 1.61 -11.30
C GLU A 78 9.18 0.55 -10.20
N GLU A 79 9.78 0.89 -9.06
CA GLU A 79 9.83 0.00 -7.88
C GLU A 79 8.44 -0.40 -7.38
N SER A 80 7.48 0.53 -7.39
CA SER A 80 6.08 0.25 -7.04
C SER A 80 5.43 -0.77 -7.99
N CYS A 81 5.78 -0.76 -9.28
CA CYS A 81 5.27 -1.75 -10.24
C CYS A 81 5.85 -3.14 -9.96
N ASP A 82 7.15 -3.23 -9.69
CA ASP A 82 7.83 -4.49 -9.40
C ASP A 82 7.28 -5.11 -8.10
N LEU A 83 7.15 -4.29 -7.05
CA LEU A 83 6.52 -4.70 -5.80
C LEU A 83 5.09 -5.20 -6.02
N ALA A 84 4.28 -4.50 -6.83
CA ALA A 84 2.89 -4.88 -7.04
C ALA A 84 2.74 -6.26 -7.72
N VAL A 85 3.66 -6.61 -8.62
CA VAL A 85 3.72 -7.96 -9.21
C VAL A 85 4.00 -9.01 -8.13
N LEU A 86 4.96 -8.76 -7.25
CA LEU A 86 5.24 -9.67 -6.13
C LEU A 86 4.03 -9.83 -5.22
N LEU A 87 3.37 -8.74 -4.85
CA LEU A 87 2.17 -8.77 -4.00
C LEU A 87 1.02 -9.54 -4.66
N ALA A 88 0.82 -9.40 -5.97
CA ALA A 88 -0.20 -10.14 -6.71
C ALA A 88 0.07 -11.65 -6.74
N LEU A 89 1.35 -12.04 -6.84
CA LEU A 89 1.81 -13.44 -6.80
C LEU A 89 1.81 -14.03 -5.38
N SER A 90 1.80 -13.17 -4.36
CA SER A 90 1.87 -13.56 -2.95
C SER A 90 0.48 -13.92 -2.43
N ASN A 91 0.05 -15.15 -2.68
CA ASN A 91 -1.25 -15.68 -2.21
C ASN A 91 -1.11 -16.74 -1.10
N GLY A 92 0.12 -17.09 -0.70
CA GLY A 92 0.38 -18.10 0.33
C GLY A 92 -0.11 -19.52 -0.02
N ASN A 93 -0.69 -19.74 -1.21
CA ASN A 93 -1.25 -21.00 -1.67
C ASN A 93 -0.65 -21.37 -3.03
N PRO A 94 0.25 -22.36 -3.11
CA PRO A 94 0.87 -22.76 -4.37
C PRO A 94 -0.10 -23.36 -5.40
N ARG A 95 -1.39 -23.59 -5.05
CA ARG A 95 -2.42 -24.06 -5.97
C ARG A 95 -3.24 -22.95 -6.60
N ASP A 96 -3.35 -21.81 -5.94
CA ASP A 96 -3.98 -20.63 -6.51
C ASP A 96 -2.88 -19.81 -7.22
N SER A 97 -3.19 -19.15 -8.33
CA SER A 97 -2.16 -18.45 -9.09
C SER A 97 -1.93 -17.02 -8.59
N PHE A 98 -2.95 -16.36 -8.03
CA PHE A 98 -2.90 -14.96 -7.59
C PHE A 98 -3.92 -14.66 -6.49
N ASP A 99 -3.66 -13.64 -5.67
CA ASP A 99 -4.66 -13.08 -4.76
C ASP A 99 -5.53 -12.05 -5.50
N PHE A 100 -6.86 -12.27 -5.52
CA PHE A 100 -7.81 -11.46 -6.29
C PHE A 100 -7.82 -9.98 -5.88
N PHE A 101 -7.52 -9.64 -4.63
CA PHE A 101 -7.53 -8.25 -4.18
C PHE A 101 -6.15 -7.61 -4.34
N ASN A 102 -5.06 -8.33 -4.07
CA ASN A 102 -3.71 -7.80 -4.32
C ASN A 102 -3.44 -7.57 -5.82
N VAL A 103 -4.11 -8.28 -6.73
CA VAL A 103 -4.05 -7.98 -8.17
C VAL A 103 -4.52 -6.55 -8.50
N HIS A 104 -5.36 -5.95 -7.65
CA HIS A 104 -5.79 -4.57 -7.84
C HIS A 104 -4.66 -3.57 -7.53
N ILE A 105 -3.75 -3.90 -6.61
CA ILE A 105 -2.51 -3.13 -6.38
C ILE A 105 -1.71 -3.08 -7.69
N MET A 106 -1.50 -4.24 -8.33
CA MET A 106 -0.83 -4.35 -9.63
C MET A 106 -1.58 -3.62 -10.75
N THR A 107 -2.90 -3.74 -10.79
CA THR A 107 -3.73 -3.11 -11.83
C THR A 107 -3.67 -1.59 -11.74
N VAL A 108 -3.71 -1.02 -10.52
CA VAL A 108 -3.56 0.43 -10.32
C VAL A 108 -2.12 0.87 -10.64
N ALA A 109 -1.09 0.14 -10.21
CA ALA A 109 0.30 0.45 -10.57
C ALA A 109 0.49 0.51 -12.10
N TYR A 110 -0.06 -0.47 -12.81
CA TYR A 110 -0.04 -0.50 -14.27
C TYR A 110 -0.77 0.70 -14.89
N ALA A 111 -1.96 1.05 -14.38
CA ALA A 111 -2.69 2.23 -14.84
C ALA A 111 -1.88 3.52 -14.62
N LEU A 112 -1.23 3.67 -13.47
CA LEU A 112 -0.36 4.82 -13.18
C LEU A 112 0.83 4.90 -14.15
N ARG A 113 1.46 3.76 -14.46
CA ARG A 113 2.53 3.68 -15.47
C ARG A 113 2.07 4.13 -16.85
N VAL A 114 0.90 3.68 -17.30
CA VAL A 114 0.34 4.06 -18.60
C VAL A 114 -0.02 5.55 -18.64
N LEU A 115 -0.58 6.08 -17.55
CA LEU A 115 -1.04 7.46 -17.46
C LEU A 115 0.03 8.46 -17.05
N TRP A 116 1.24 8.00 -16.71
CA TRP A 116 2.28 8.81 -16.07
C TRP A 116 2.61 10.12 -16.81
N HIS A 117 2.68 10.04 -18.14
CA HIS A 117 3.02 11.16 -19.00
C HIS A 117 1.91 12.21 -19.10
N TYR A 118 0.69 11.87 -18.70
CA TYR A 118 -0.47 12.78 -18.68
C TYR A 118 -0.65 13.47 -17.33
N PHE A 119 -0.02 12.95 -16.27
CA PHE A 119 -0.12 13.56 -14.94
C PHE A 119 0.72 14.84 -14.85
N PRO A 120 0.15 15.95 -14.33
CA PRO A 120 0.92 17.13 -13.98
C PRO A 120 2.04 16.78 -13.00
N THR A 121 3.26 17.27 -13.25
CA THR A 121 4.42 16.99 -12.40
C THR A 121 4.16 17.33 -10.93
N SER A 122 3.42 18.42 -10.67
CA SER A 122 3.03 18.86 -9.32
C SER A 122 2.10 17.90 -8.58
N ARG A 123 1.47 16.94 -9.26
CA ARG A 123 0.53 15.98 -8.69
C ARG A 123 1.12 14.57 -8.52
N ARG A 124 2.26 14.28 -9.14
CA ARG A 124 2.83 12.92 -9.17
C ARG A 124 3.13 12.35 -7.79
N VAL A 125 3.65 13.19 -6.88
CA VAL A 125 3.89 12.79 -5.48
C VAL A 125 2.58 12.39 -4.81
N SER A 126 1.58 13.27 -4.82
CA SER A 126 0.27 13.00 -4.22
C SER A 126 -0.44 11.77 -4.81
N ILE A 127 -0.28 11.52 -6.12
CA ILE A 127 -0.81 10.33 -6.79
C ILE A 127 -0.13 9.06 -6.28
N LEU A 128 1.19 9.10 -6.10
CA LEU A 128 1.94 7.98 -5.56
C LEU A 128 1.57 7.73 -4.09
N GLU A 129 1.48 8.77 -3.27
CA GLU A 129 1.04 8.67 -1.87
C GLU A 129 -0.36 8.05 -1.75
N GLN A 130 -1.28 8.42 -2.64
CA GLN A 130 -2.60 7.80 -2.78
C GLN A 130 -2.52 6.30 -3.09
N TYR A 131 -1.67 5.94 -4.06
CA TYR A 131 -1.43 4.56 -4.43
C TYR A 131 -0.85 3.74 -3.27
N ALA A 132 0.12 4.30 -2.54
CA ALA A 132 0.69 3.63 -1.38
C ALA A 132 -0.35 3.39 -0.28
N LEU A 133 -1.18 4.40 0.05
CA LEU A 133 -2.25 4.24 1.04
C LEU A 133 -3.24 3.15 0.63
N PHE A 134 -3.68 3.18 -0.63
CA PHE A 134 -4.55 2.14 -1.19
C PHE A 134 -3.91 0.74 -1.10
N GLY A 135 -2.65 0.61 -1.51
CA GLY A 135 -1.92 -0.64 -1.51
C GLY A 135 -1.72 -1.20 -0.10
N ILE A 136 -1.29 -0.36 0.85
CA ILE A 136 -1.09 -0.75 2.26
C ILE A 136 -2.40 -1.26 2.86
N MET A 137 -3.49 -0.51 2.70
CA MET A 137 -4.79 -0.91 3.26
C MET A 137 -5.30 -2.21 2.64
N THR A 138 -5.20 -2.34 1.32
CA THR A 138 -5.61 -3.56 0.60
C THR A 138 -4.83 -4.77 1.10
N TYR A 139 -3.50 -4.64 1.19
CA TYR A 139 -2.61 -5.70 1.65
C TYR A 139 -2.88 -6.13 3.09
N ILE A 140 -3.18 -5.19 4.00
CA ILE A 140 -3.59 -5.52 5.37
C ILE A 140 -4.92 -6.28 5.38
N CYS A 141 -5.90 -5.85 4.57
CA CYS A 141 -7.17 -6.55 4.42
C CYS A 141 -7.04 -7.95 3.80
N GLN A 142 -5.93 -8.24 3.10
CA GLN A 142 -5.59 -9.57 2.59
C GLN A 142 -4.72 -10.39 3.56
N LEU A 143 -4.63 -10.01 4.84
CA LEU A 143 -3.85 -10.70 5.86
C LEU A 143 -2.33 -10.66 5.65
N ARG A 144 -1.83 -9.72 4.83
CA ARG A 144 -0.40 -9.44 4.65
C ARG A 144 0.41 -10.69 4.23
N PRO A 145 0.04 -11.37 3.11
CA PRO A 145 0.69 -12.60 2.69
C PRO A 145 2.19 -12.38 2.44
N GLN A 146 3.02 -13.36 2.78
CA GLN A 146 4.45 -13.24 2.61
C GLN A 146 4.85 -13.09 1.14
N PHE A 147 5.73 -12.13 0.87
CA PHE A 147 6.37 -11.90 -0.42
C PHE A 147 7.90 -11.93 -0.28
N SER A 148 8.63 -12.11 -1.37
CA SER A 148 10.10 -12.20 -1.38
C SER A 148 10.73 -11.04 -2.12
N LEU A 149 11.56 -10.27 -1.43
CA LEU A 149 12.30 -9.12 -1.99
C LEU A 149 13.57 -9.50 -2.74
N GLY A 150 13.96 -10.78 -2.79
CA GLY A 150 15.26 -11.21 -3.34
C GLY A 150 15.49 -10.93 -4.83
N TRP A 151 14.55 -10.28 -5.51
CA TRP A 151 14.54 -10.01 -6.95
C TRP A 151 14.37 -8.51 -7.29
N ILE A 152 14.21 -7.64 -6.28
CA ILE A 152 14.15 -6.17 -6.40
C ILE A 152 15.44 -5.60 -5.84
#